data_AF-A0A0S9QVZ4-F1
#
_entry.id   AF-A0A0S9QVZ4-F1
#
_cell.length_a   1.000
_cell.length_b   1.000
_cell.length_c   1.000
_cell.angle_alpha   90.00
_cell.angle_beta   90.00
_cell.angle_gamma   90.00
#
_symmetry.space_group_name_H-M   'P 1'
#
loop_
_entity.id
_entity.type
_entity.pdbx_description
1 polymer ?
#
loop_
_entity_poly.entity_id
_entity_poly.type
_entity_poly.pdbx_seq_one_letter_code
_entity_poly.pdbx_strand_id
1 'polypeptide(L)'
;MDTSSVPSDAERELAELRARAYGPDADIQTDPAALARLWELEATHLPRPPKPADDELDVAGGSPGGEPSATGGHAEGAGPRGDISPDIAASEIPPLSGWRGAAATRGGRATIVAAALATVLAVGYAVGWLVGAHPDATLRPTADEASNAALSMIHFLDAQPDATTIRGYESYRGIEPWFFENEQGYNCFMLVTPPAYVDGANCVPPGVDLFADMALFSESVAENSEPLPAGSIIRFHYLADRVDVHVYPASHTD
;
A
#
# COMPACT_ATOMS: atom_id res chain seq x y z
N MET A 1 -28.91 0.86 48.19
CA MET A 1 -28.86 -0.49 48.77
C MET A 1 -28.59 -1.42 47.61
N ASP A 2 -27.32 -1.74 47.38
CA ASP A 2 -26.91 -2.60 46.27
C ASP A 2 -27.17 -4.06 46.67
N THR A 3 -28.19 -4.65 46.07
CA THR A 3 -28.42 -6.09 46.16
C THR A 3 -27.41 -6.77 45.25
N SER A 4 -26.23 -7.10 45.78
CA SER A 4 -25.29 -8.00 45.10
C SER A 4 -26.00 -9.34 44.89
N SER A 5 -26.49 -9.55 43.67
CA SER A 5 -26.99 -10.85 43.23
C SER A 5 -25.85 -11.85 43.33
N VAL A 6 -26.13 -13.00 43.97
CA VAL A 6 -25.18 -14.11 44.05
C VAL A 6 -24.83 -14.53 42.61
N PRO A 7 -23.54 -14.64 42.25
CA PRO A 7 -23.14 -15.04 40.91
C PRO A 7 -23.68 -16.44 40.61
N SER A 8 -24.14 -16.61 39.37
CA SER A 8 -24.62 -17.88 38.86
C SER A 8 -23.51 -18.92 38.83
N ASP A 9 -23.88 -20.20 38.80
CA ASP A 9 -22.90 -21.29 38.73
C ASP A 9 -22.03 -21.19 37.47
N ALA A 10 -22.58 -20.69 36.36
CA ALA A 10 -21.85 -20.47 35.11
C ALA A 10 -20.82 -19.33 35.22
N GLU A 11 -21.14 -18.24 35.92
CA GLU A 11 -20.19 -17.13 36.15
C GLU A 11 -19.05 -17.57 37.08
N ARG A 12 -19.35 -18.41 38.08
CA ARG A 12 -18.33 -18.98 38.96
C ARG A 12 -17.40 -19.94 38.22
N GLU A 13 -17.96 -20.81 37.38
CA GLU A 13 -17.20 -21.70 36.50
C GLU A 13 -16.30 -20.90 35.52
N LEU A 14 -16.85 -19.86 34.89
CA LEU A 14 -16.08 -18.99 33.99
C LEU A 14 -14.93 -18.27 34.70
N ALA A 15 -15.17 -17.76 35.92
CA ALA A 15 -14.13 -17.10 36.71
C ALA A 15 -12.99 -18.06 37.07
N GLU A 16 -13.31 -19.31 37.44
CA GLU A 16 -12.33 -20.34 37.74
C GLU A 16 -11.50 -20.71 36.49
N LEU A 17 -12.15 -20.92 35.35
CA LEU A 17 -11.45 -21.22 34.10
C LEU A 17 -10.56 -20.06 33.62
N ARG A 18 -11.00 -18.81 33.79
CA ARG A 18 -10.18 -17.63 33.51
C ARG A 18 -8.99 -17.51 34.46
N ALA A 19 -9.14 -17.85 35.73
CA ALA A 19 -8.01 -17.89 36.66
C ALA A 19 -6.98 -18.95 36.26
N ARG A 20 -7.43 -20.12 35.76
CA ARG A 20 -6.54 -21.16 35.22
C ARG A 20 -5.92 -20.79 33.87
N ALA A 21 -6.56 -19.93 33.08
CA ALA A 21 -6.05 -19.50 31.78
C ALA A 21 -5.11 -18.30 31.84
N TYR A 22 -5.40 -17.35 32.73
CA TYR A 22 -4.77 -16.03 32.76
C TYR A 22 -4.21 -15.66 34.13
N GLY A 23 -4.34 -16.54 35.14
CA GLY A 23 -3.81 -16.31 36.47
C GLY A 23 -2.30 -16.56 36.60
N PRO A 24 -1.71 -16.26 37.77
CA PRO A 24 -0.28 -16.44 38.03
C PRO A 24 0.18 -17.90 37.90
N ASP A 25 -0.72 -18.84 38.14
CA ASP A 25 -0.49 -20.29 38.06
C ASP A 25 -1.25 -20.90 36.87
N ALA A 26 -1.21 -20.26 35.70
CA ALA A 26 -1.97 -20.69 34.54
C ALA A 26 -1.57 -22.09 34.05
N ASP A 27 -2.50 -23.04 34.13
CA ASP A 27 -2.30 -24.46 33.81
C ASP A 27 -3.25 -25.00 32.73
N ILE A 28 -4.18 -24.16 32.23
CA ILE A 28 -5.27 -24.59 31.34
C ILE A 28 -4.77 -25.23 30.03
N GLN A 29 -3.55 -24.90 29.60
CA GLN A 29 -2.95 -25.44 28.37
C GLN A 29 -2.71 -26.96 28.42
N THR A 30 -2.67 -27.53 29.63
CA THR A 30 -2.52 -28.98 29.83
C THR A 30 -3.87 -29.72 29.83
N ASP A 31 -5.00 -29.00 29.76
CA ASP A 31 -6.36 -29.51 29.84
C ASP A 31 -7.21 -29.00 28.66
N PRO A 32 -7.19 -29.69 27.50
CA PRO A 32 -7.91 -29.24 26.31
C PRO A 32 -9.43 -29.22 26.48
N ALA A 33 -9.98 -30.04 27.40
CA ALA A 33 -11.40 -30.03 27.69
C ALA A 33 -11.81 -28.76 28.45
N ALA A 34 -11.01 -28.33 29.43
CA ALA A 34 -11.22 -27.07 30.13
C ALA A 34 -11.12 -25.86 29.19
N LEU A 35 -10.18 -25.87 28.23
CA LEU A 35 -10.01 -24.81 27.25
C LEU A 35 -11.22 -24.69 26.31
N ALA A 36 -11.76 -25.83 25.83
CA ALA A 36 -12.99 -25.85 25.03
C ALA A 36 -14.20 -25.31 25.83
N ARG A 37 -14.30 -25.69 27.12
CA ARG A 37 -15.36 -25.22 28.01
C ARG A 37 -15.28 -23.71 28.28
N LEU A 38 -14.08 -23.17 28.43
CA LEU A 38 -13.86 -21.73 28.58
C LEU A 38 -14.40 -20.97 27.37
N TRP A 39 -14.06 -21.41 26.14
CA TRP A 39 -14.55 -20.77 24.91
C TRP A 39 -16.08 -20.76 24.80
N GLU A 40 -16.74 -21.86 25.17
CA GLU A 40 -18.21 -21.93 25.18
C GLU A 40 -18.84 -20.88 26.13
N LEU A 41 -18.30 -20.78 27.35
CA LEU A 41 -18.79 -19.84 28.36
C LEU A 41 -18.51 -18.38 27.99
N GLU A 42 -17.35 -18.09 27.40
CA GLU A 42 -17.01 -16.73 26.94
C GLU A 42 -17.87 -16.29 25.75
N ALA A 43 -18.12 -17.17 24.78
CA ALA A 43 -19.01 -16.88 23.66
C ALA A 43 -20.44 -16.52 24.11
N THR A 44 -20.90 -17.12 25.20
CA THR A 44 -22.22 -16.84 25.80
C THR A 44 -22.25 -15.50 26.56
N HIS A 45 -21.11 -15.05 27.09
CA HIS A 45 -21.00 -13.81 27.88
C HIS A 45 -20.58 -12.58 27.06
N LEU A 46 -20.15 -12.75 25.81
CA LEU A 46 -19.87 -11.61 24.94
C LEU A 46 -21.17 -10.80 24.73
N PRO A 47 -21.12 -9.47 24.89
CA PRO A 47 -22.28 -8.63 24.65
C PRO A 47 -22.72 -8.85 23.20
N ARG A 48 -23.98 -9.30 23.03
CA ARG A 48 -24.57 -9.43 21.70
C ARG A 48 -24.47 -8.05 21.03
N PRO A 49 -23.85 -7.94 19.84
CA PRO A 49 -23.78 -6.67 19.14
C PRO A 49 -25.19 -6.10 19.00
N PRO A 50 -25.37 -4.78 19.17
CA PRO A 50 -26.68 -4.17 19.03
C PRO A 50 -27.24 -4.59 17.67
N LYS A 51 -28.43 -5.21 17.69
CA LYS A 51 -29.15 -5.55 16.46
C LYS A 51 -29.22 -4.23 15.67
N PRO A 52 -28.75 -4.19 14.40
CA PRO A 52 -28.88 -2.98 13.61
C PRO A 52 -30.35 -2.57 13.68
N ALA A 53 -30.58 -1.33 14.11
CA ALA A 53 -31.91 -0.78 14.03
C ALA A 53 -32.30 -0.89 12.55
N ASP A 54 -33.38 -1.61 12.28
CA ASP A 54 -34.04 -1.57 11.00
C ASP A 54 -34.56 -0.13 10.86
N ASP A 55 -33.68 0.80 10.46
CA ASP A 55 -34.04 2.11 9.95
C ASP A 55 -34.75 1.85 8.62
N GLU A 56 -36.03 1.54 8.76
CA GLU A 56 -37.04 1.54 7.73
C GLU A 56 -37.14 2.99 7.22
N LEU A 57 -36.20 3.37 6.36
CA LEU A 57 -36.30 4.54 5.50
C LEU A 57 -37.40 4.24 4.49
N ASP A 58 -38.62 4.55 4.91
CA ASP A 58 -39.83 4.66 4.10
C ASP A 58 -39.63 5.80 3.08
N VAL A 59 -38.92 5.51 1.99
CA VAL A 59 -38.85 6.38 0.81
C VAL A 59 -39.97 5.97 -0.14
N ALA A 60 -41.15 6.47 0.18
CA ALA A 60 -42.28 6.49 -0.72
C ALA A 60 -42.01 7.41 -1.93
N GLY A 61 -42.08 6.83 -3.13
CA GLY A 61 -42.78 7.43 -4.27
C GLY A 61 -42.10 8.56 -5.06
N GLY A 62 -41.44 8.19 -6.16
CA GLY A 62 -41.10 9.11 -7.26
C GLY A 62 -40.90 8.36 -8.58
N SER A 63 -41.94 8.38 -9.42
CA SER A 63 -42.01 7.75 -10.75
C SER A 63 -41.07 8.39 -11.80
N PRO A 64 -40.88 7.77 -12.98
CA PRO A 64 -39.75 7.97 -13.88
C PRO A 64 -39.98 9.09 -14.90
N GLY A 65 -38.90 9.71 -15.38
CA GLY A 65 -38.93 10.56 -16.55
C GLY A 65 -37.84 11.62 -16.56
N GLY A 66 -36.85 11.47 -17.44
CA GLY A 66 -35.84 12.49 -17.65
C GLY A 66 -34.62 12.03 -18.42
N GLU A 67 -34.80 11.65 -19.69
CA GLU A 67 -33.76 11.88 -20.69
C GLU A 67 -33.40 13.39 -20.69
N PRO A 68 -32.11 13.70 -20.79
CA PRO A 68 -31.74 14.61 -21.86
C PRO A 68 -30.56 14.10 -22.69
N SER A 69 -30.82 14.06 -23.99
CA SER A 69 -29.83 14.17 -25.05
C SER A 69 -28.91 15.39 -24.88
N ALA A 70 -27.61 15.17 -25.06
CA ALA A 70 -26.63 16.06 -25.68
C ALA A 70 -25.44 15.17 -26.08
N THR A 71 -25.16 14.80 -27.33
CA THR A 71 -24.91 15.57 -28.55
C THR A 71 -23.72 16.53 -28.46
N GLY A 72 -22.60 16.12 -29.08
CA GLY A 72 -21.46 16.95 -29.50
C GLY A 72 -20.17 16.66 -28.73
N GLY A 73 -19.00 16.38 -29.31
CA GLY A 73 -18.54 16.29 -30.71
C GLY A 73 -17.24 15.46 -30.72
N HIS A 74 -17.01 14.61 -31.71
CA HIS A 74 -16.18 14.89 -32.90
C HIS A 74 -14.80 15.50 -32.58
N ALA A 75 -13.78 14.64 -32.58
CA ALA A 75 -12.41 14.97 -32.99
C ALA A 75 -11.77 13.73 -33.65
N GLU A 76 -12.27 13.39 -34.84
CA GLU A 76 -11.65 12.47 -35.77
C GLU A 76 -10.51 13.21 -36.48
N GLY A 77 -9.28 12.99 -35.99
CA GLY A 77 -8.05 13.53 -36.58
C GLY A 77 -7.52 12.64 -37.70
N ALA A 78 -8.27 12.50 -38.80
CA ALA A 78 -7.79 11.90 -40.03
C ALA A 78 -6.97 12.94 -40.82
N GLY A 79 -5.65 12.86 -40.73
CA GLY A 79 -4.73 13.62 -41.58
C GLY A 79 -4.51 12.92 -42.93
N PRO A 80 -4.79 13.57 -44.08
CA PRO A 80 -4.64 12.95 -45.39
C PRO A 80 -3.19 12.95 -45.88
N ARG A 81 -2.83 11.86 -46.57
CA ARG A 81 -1.74 11.82 -47.55
C ARG A 81 -2.02 12.84 -48.65
N GLY A 82 -1.08 13.77 -48.84
CA GLY A 82 -1.05 14.69 -49.97
C GLY A 82 0.32 14.62 -50.65
N ASP A 83 0.45 13.72 -51.62
CA ASP A 83 1.42 13.84 -52.70
C ASP A 83 1.04 15.04 -53.55
N ILE A 84 1.86 16.09 -53.57
CA ILE A 84 1.91 17.04 -54.68
C ILE A 84 3.36 17.40 -54.95
N SER A 85 3.85 16.83 -56.04
CA SER A 85 5.03 17.26 -56.78
C SER A 85 4.68 18.52 -57.58
N PRO A 86 5.53 19.56 -57.58
CA PRO A 86 5.61 20.47 -58.71
C PRO A 86 7.02 20.39 -59.33
N ASP A 87 7.05 19.83 -60.53
CA ASP A 87 8.07 20.04 -61.53
C ASP A 87 7.90 21.46 -62.09
N ILE A 88 8.77 22.40 -61.71
CA ILE A 88 8.95 23.68 -62.40
C ILE A 88 10.43 23.99 -62.54
N ALA A 89 10.91 23.73 -63.76
CA ALA A 89 11.77 24.56 -64.60
C ALA A 89 12.92 25.33 -63.95
N ALA A 90 14.11 24.93 -64.40
CA ALA A 90 15.35 25.68 -64.36
C ALA A 90 15.18 27.15 -64.77
N SER A 91 15.67 28.05 -63.91
CA SER A 91 16.16 29.37 -64.32
C SER A 91 17.49 29.59 -63.64
N GLU A 92 18.55 29.48 -64.44
CA GLU A 92 19.89 29.94 -64.12
C GLU A 92 19.85 31.45 -63.87
N ILE A 93 20.14 31.87 -62.64
CA ILE A 93 20.41 33.27 -62.29
C ILE A 93 21.88 33.34 -61.84
N PRO A 94 22.67 34.28 -62.39
CA PRO A 94 24.12 34.30 -62.24
C PRO A 94 24.59 34.65 -60.82
N PRO A 95 25.84 34.28 -60.47
CA PRO A 95 26.34 34.33 -59.11
C PRO A 95 26.75 35.76 -58.73
N LEU A 96 25.99 36.38 -57.83
CA LEU A 96 26.46 37.57 -57.10
C LEU A 96 27.23 37.11 -55.86
N SER A 97 28.53 36.95 -56.07
CA SER A 97 29.56 36.86 -55.05
C SER A 97 29.63 38.18 -54.29
N GLY A 98 29.48 38.16 -52.96
CA GLY A 98 29.66 39.40 -52.22
C GLY A 98 29.58 39.37 -50.70
N TRP A 99 28.86 38.45 -50.06
CA TRP A 99 28.62 38.53 -48.60
C TRP A 99 29.20 37.33 -47.83
N ARG A 100 30.46 36.99 -48.10
CA ARG A 100 31.25 36.08 -47.24
C ARG A 100 32.08 36.89 -46.26
N GLY A 101 31.46 37.41 -45.21
CA GLY A 101 32.21 38.18 -44.23
C GLY A 101 31.41 38.75 -43.07
N ALA A 102 30.59 37.94 -42.38
CA ALA A 102 30.10 38.25 -41.02
C ALA A 102 29.29 37.11 -40.34
N ALA A 103 29.19 35.90 -40.92
CA ALA A 103 28.34 34.84 -40.36
C ALA A 103 29.10 33.79 -39.50
N ALA A 104 30.40 33.95 -39.29
CA ALA A 104 31.22 32.93 -38.62
C ALA A 104 31.22 33.01 -37.07
N THR A 105 30.66 34.06 -36.46
CA THR A 105 30.69 34.24 -34.99
C THR A 105 29.37 33.97 -34.29
N ARG A 106 28.27 33.70 -35.02
CA ARG A 106 26.97 33.36 -34.40
C ARG A 106 26.84 31.87 -34.03
N GLY A 107 27.55 30.97 -34.71
CA GLY A 107 27.52 29.54 -34.41
C GLY A 107 28.04 29.21 -33.00
N GLY A 108 29.10 29.89 -32.55
CA GLY A 108 29.66 29.66 -31.21
C GLY A 108 28.78 30.14 -30.06
N ARG A 109 27.86 31.08 -30.28
CA ARG A 109 26.93 31.53 -29.23
C ARG A 109 25.80 30.54 -29.01
N ALA A 110 25.30 29.91 -30.08
CA ALA A 110 24.25 28.90 -29.98
C ALA A 110 24.73 27.65 -29.22
N THR A 111 25.99 27.22 -29.43
CA THR A 111 26.56 26.07 -28.72
C THR A 111 26.75 26.35 -27.23
N ILE A 112 27.15 27.57 -26.85
CA ILE A 112 27.30 27.96 -25.43
C ILE A 112 25.93 27.95 -24.73
N VAL A 113 24.89 28.49 -25.35
CA VAL A 113 23.53 28.50 -24.76
C VAL A 113 22.99 27.08 -24.62
N ALA A 114 23.15 26.24 -25.65
CA ALA A 114 22.72 24.83 -25.60
C ALA A 114 23.47 24.05 -24.51
N ALA A 115 24.78 24.24 -24.38
CA ALA A 115 25.58 23.61 -23.34
C ALA A 115 25.13 24.06 -21.94
N ALA A 116 24.93 25.36 -21.72
CA ALA A 116 24.46 25.88 -20.45
C ALA A 116 23.07 25.32 -20.07
N LEU A 117 22.14 25.25 -21.01
CA LEU A 117 20.82 24.66 -20.78
C LEU A 117 20.91 23.18 -20.42
N ALA A 118 21.71 22.40 -21.15
CA ALA A 118 21.95 20.99 -20.85
C ALA A 118 22.56 20.80 -19.46
N THR A 119 23.49 21.66 -19.05
CA THR A 119 24.06 21.65 -17.70
C THR A 119 22.99 21.95 -16.64
N VAL A 120 22.14 22.95 -16.84
CA VAL A 120 21.06 23.27 -15.89
C VAL A 120 20.07 22.12 -15.76
N LEU A 121 19.68 21.48 -16.87
CA LEU A 121 18.80 20.31 -16.83
C LEU A 121 19.46 19.13 -16.13
N ALA A 122 20.74 18.86 -16.39
CA ALA A 122 21.48 17.79 -15.73
C ALA A 122 21.62 18.04 -14.22
N VAL A 123 21.92 19.28 -13.80
CA VAL A 123 21.99 19.65 -12.38
C VAL A 123 20.61 19.58 -11.73
N GLY A 124 19.57 20.10 -12.39
CA GLY A 124 18.20 20.03 -11.89
C GLY A 124 17.72 18.59 -11.71
N TYR A 125 18.02 17.71 -12.67
CA TYR A 125 17.74 16.28 -12.56
C TYR A 125 18.53 15.61 -11.44
N ALA A 126 19.84 15.89 -11.32
CA ALA A 126 20.67 15.33 -10.28
C ALA A 126 20.21 15.77 -8.88
N VAL A 127 19.84 17.03 -8.70
CA VAL A 127 19.29 17.55 -7.43
C VAL A 127 17.92 16.95 -7.14
N GLY A 128 17.04 16.87 -8.14
CA GLY A 128 15.73 16.24 -7.97
C GLY A 128 15.84 14.76 -7.60
N TRP A 129 16.82 14.06 -8.16
CA TRP A 129 17.14 12.68 -7.78
C TRP A 129 17.67 12.64 -6.34
N LEU A 130 18.69 13.43 -5.99
CA LEU A 130 19.31 13.43 -4.65
C LEU A 130 18.35 13.82 -3.52
N VAL A 131 17.37 14.68 -3.80
CA VAL A 131 16.37 15.17 -2.83
C VAL A 131 15.12 14.30 -2.83
N GLY A 132 14.94 13.44 -3.85
CA GLY A 132 13.85 12.49 -3.89
C GLY A 132 13.95 11.51 -2.73
N ALA A 133 12.80 11.15 -2.15
CA ALA A 133 12.74 10.09 -1.16
C ALA A 133 13.12 8.76 -1.84
N HIS A 134 14.38 8.37 -1.72
CA HIS A 134 14.83 7.05 -2.13
C HIS A 134 14.36 6.03 -1.09
N PRO A 135 13.94 4.84 -1.53
CA PRO A 135 13.69 3.76 -0.59
C PRO A 135 15.02 3.33 0.06
N ASP A 136 14.97 3.09 1.37
CA ASP A 136 16.08 2.51 2.13
C ASP A 136 16.35 1.05 1.73
N ALA A 137 15.31 0.36 1.24
CA ALA A 137 15.42 -0.95 0.63
C ALA A 137 14.28 -1.19 -0.39
N THR A 138 14.55 -2.03 -1.39
CA THR A 138 13.54 -2.51 -2.33
C THR A 138 13.50 -4.03 -2.26
N LEU A 139 12.36 -4.58 -1.88
CA LEU A 139 12.11 -6.00 -1.66
C LEU A 139 11.49 -6.63 -2.89
N ARG A 140 12.02 -7.77 -3.32
CA ARG A 140 11.52 -8.52 -4.47
C ARG A 140 10.50 -9.59 -4.07
N PRO A 141 9.65 -10.06 -5.00
CA PRO A 141 8.76 -11.18 -4.74
C PRO A 141 9.59 -12.43 -4.46
N THR A 142 9.17 -13.20 -3.47
CA THR A 142 9.74 -14.52 -3.21
C THR A 142 8.93 -15.58 -3.96
N ALA A 143 9.59 -16.66 -4.39
CA ALA A 143 8.92 -17.83 -4.95
C ALA A 143 8.40 -18.78 -3.86
N ASP A 144 8.60 -18.40 -2.60
CA ASP A 144 8.24 -19.21 -1.45
C ASP A 144 6.73 -19.28 -1.31
N GLU A 145 6.23 -20.48 -1.00
CA GLU A 145 4.83 -20.65 -0.65
C GLU A 145 4.49 -19.82 0.59
N ALA A 146 3.23 -19.38 0.66
CA ALA A 146 2.73 -18.64 1.81
C ALA A 146 3.04 -19.40 3.11
N SER A 147 3.75 -18.76 4.03
CA SER A 147 4.07 -19.38 5.31
C SER A 147 2.76 -19.73 6.03
N ASN A 148 2.73 -20.83 6.78
CA ASN A 148 1.54 -21.21 7.55
C ASN A 148 1.08 -20.09 8.49
N ALA A 149 2.01 -19.27 8.97
CA ALA A 149 1.73 -18.06 9.74
C ALA A 149 0.93 -17.04 8.90
N ALA A 150 1.39 -16.72 7.70
CA ALA A 150 0.70 -15.82 6.78
C ALA A 150 -0.70 -16.35 6.43
N LEU A 151 -0.83 -17.64 6.08
CA LEU A 151 -2.12 -18.25 5.75
C LEU A 151 -3.11 -18.24 6.93
N SER A 152 -2.65 -18.64 8.12
CA SER A 152 -3.46 -18.62 9.34
C SER A 152 -3.99 -17.21 9.63
N MET A 153 -3.18 -16.21 9.33
CA MET A 153 -3.51 -14.83 9.60
C MET A 153 -4.45 -14.22 8.58
N ILE A 154 -4.27 -14.54 7.30
CA ILE A 154 -5.21 -14.12 6.26
C ILE A 154 -6.60 -14.69 6.58
N HIS A 155 -6.67 -15.94 7.05
CA HIS A 155 -7.92 -16.52 7.53
C HIS A 155 -8.47 -15.80 8.76
N PHE A 156 -7.62 -15.38 9.70
CA PHE A 156 -8.04 -14.62 10.88
C PHE A 156 -8.66 -13.27 10.53
N LEU A 157 -8.16 -12.60 9.49
CA LEU A 157 -8.69 -11.32 9.01
C LEU A 157 -10.03 -11.46 8.25
N ASP A 158 -10.53 -12.68 8.04
CA ASP A 158 -11.71 -13.01 7.22
C ASP A 158 -11.68 -12.30 5.85
N ALA A 159 -10.46 -12.12 5.32
CA ALA A 159 -10.24 -11.34 4.11
C ALA A 159 -10.47 -12.15 2.83
N GLN A 160 -10.82 -13.43 2.95
CA GLN A 160 -11.17 -14.35 1.84
C GLN A 160 -10.27 -14.15 0.60
N PRO A 161 -8.96 -14.48 0.71
CA PRO A 161 -8.00 -14.22 -0.35
C PRO A 161 -8.26 -15.13 -1.55
N ASP A 162 -8.05 -14.62 -2.76
CA ASP A 162 -7.79 -15.51 -3.89
C ASP A 162 -6.40 -16.12 -3.69
N ALA A 163 -6.36 -17.42 -3.41
CA ALA A 163 -5.13 -18.16 -3.16
C ALA A 163 -4.09 -18.03 -4.28
N THR A 164 -4.51 -17.73 -5.52
CA THR A 164 -3.61 -17.55 -6.66
C THR A 164 -2.95 -16.18 -6.72
N THR A 165 -3.46 -15.22 -5.94
CA THR A 165 -2.96 -13.84 -5.88
C THR A 165 -2.02 -13.58 -4.71
N ILE A 166 -1.93 -14.54 -3.77
CA ILE A 166 -1.05 -14.43 -2.60
C ILE A 166 0.40 -14.40 -3.06
N ARG A 167 1.12 -13.34 -2.68
CA ARG A 167 2.53 -13.12 -3.02
C ARG A 167 3.29 -12.66 -1.78
N GLY A 168 4.36 -13.40 -1.46
CA GLY A 168 5.35 -12.99 -0.47
C GLY A 168 6.42 -12.12 -1.08
N TYR A 169 7.02 -11.28 -0.24
CA TYR A 169 8.19 -10.47 -0.58
C TYR A 169 9.36 -10.81 0.33
N GLU A 170 10.57 -10.47 -0.11
CA GLU A 170 11.79 -10.62 0.70
C GLU A 170 11.60 -9.98 2.08
N SER A 171 12.08 -10.65 3.12
CA SER A 171 11.97 -10.13 4.48
C SER A 171 12.83 -8.89 4.68
N TYR A 172 12.32 -7.87 5.37
CA TYR A 172 13.11 -6.73 5.82
C TYR A 172 13.18 -6.72 7.34
N ARG A 173 14.38 -6.95 7.88
CA ARG A 173 14.63 -6.98 9.34
C ARG A 173 13.70 -7.94 10.10
N GLY A 174 13.39 -9.09 9.50
CA GLY A 174 12.50 -10.11 10.09
C GLY A 174 11.01 -9.86 9.87
N ILE A 175 10.63 -8.81 9.16
CA ILE A 175 9.25 -8.52 8.75
C ILE A 175 9.05 -9.08 7.34
N GLU A 176 8.01 -9.88 7.14
CA GLU A 176 7.62 -10.47 5.87
C GLU A 176 6.40 -9.74 5.31
N PRO A 177 6.54 -8.96 4.23
CA PRO A 177 5.40 -8.34 3.56
C PRO A 177 4.67 -9.36 2.67
N TRP A 178 3.34 -9.32 2.72
CA TRP A 178 2.48 -10.18 1.93
C TRP A 178 1.41 -9.36 1.22
N PHE A 179 1.17 -9.68 -0.05
CA PHE A 179 0.09 -9.13 -0.86
C PHE A 179 -0.90 -10.21 -1.23
N PHE A 180 -2.18 -9.85 -1.34
CA PHE A 180 -3.22 -10.68 -1.96
C PHE A 180 -4.39 -9.82 -2.42
N GLU A 181 -5.20 -10.34 -3.34
CA GLU A 181 -6.50 -9.79 -3.70
C GLU A 181 -7.60 -10.57 -2.97
N ASN A 182 -8.62 -9.87 -2.48
CA ASN A 182 -9.81 -10.52 -1.91
C ASN A 182 -10.90 -10.77 -2.95
N GLU A 183 -11.95 -11.51 -2.58
CA GLU A 183 -13.08 -11.79 -3.48
C GLU A 183 -13.81 -10.54 -4.01
N GLN A 184 -13.71 -9.41 -3.31
CA GLN A 184 -14.28 -8.12 -3.74
C GLN A 184 -13.35 -7.33 -4.67
N GLY A 185 -12.16 -7.85 -5.00
CA GLY A 185 -11.17 -7.21 -5.86
C GLY A 185 -10.39 -6.08 -5.19
N TYR A 186 -10.38 -6.00 -3.86
CA TYR A 186 -9.49 -5.10 -3.12
C TYR A 186 -8.08 -5.69 -3.05
N ASN A 187 -7.11 -4.79 -3.15
CA ASN A 187 -5.70 -5.07 -2.96
C ASN A 187 -5.40 -5.00 -1.47
N CYS A 188 -5.02 -6.12 -0.87
CA CYS A 188 -4.65 -6.22 0.54
C CYS A 188 -3.15 -6.41 0.70
N PHE A 189 -2.58 -5.72 1.68
CA PHE A 189 -1.16 -5.78 2.00
C PHE A 189 -0.98 -5.86 3.52
N MET A 190 -0.22 -6.85 3.97
CA MET A 190 -0.01 -7.13 5.38
C MET A 190 1.46 -7.35 5.71
N LEU A 191 1.83 -7.01 6.94
CA LEU A 191 3.17 -7.19 7.50
C LEU A 191 3.10 -8.28 8.57
N VAL A 192 3.85 -9.36 8.36
CA VAL A 192 3.91 -10.51 9.27
C VAL A 192 5.28 -10.57 9.92
N THR A 193 5.32 -10.67 11.24
CA THR A 193 6.56 -10.85 12.03
C THR A 193 6.51 -12.21 12.72
N PRO A 194 7.55 -13.06 12.62
CA PRO A 194 7.60 -14.32 13.36
C PRO A 194 7.46 -14.13 14.88
N PRO A 195 6.80 -15.06 15.60
CA PRO A 195 6.32 -16.35 15.12
C PRO A 195 4.99 -16.33 14.36
N ALA A 196 4.23 -15.21 14.32
CA ALA A 196 3.03 -14.99 13.48
C ALA A 196 2.24 -13.73 13.90
N TYR A 197 2.89 -12.62 14.25
CA TYR A 197 2.21 -11.37 14.60
C TYR A 197 1.91 -10.54 13.35
N VAL A 198 0.74 -9.92 13.29
CA VAL A 198 0.44 -8.86 12.31
C VAL A 198 0.63 -7.53 12.94
N ASP A 199 1.58 -6.80 12.38
CA ASP A 199 1.89 -5.44 12.80
C ASP A 199 1.19 -4.38 11.92
N GLY A 200 0.52 -4.82 10.84
CA GLY A 200 -0.34 -3.98 10.02
C GLY A 200 -0.96 -4.75 8.86
N ALA A 201 -2.22 -4.47 8.55
CA ALA A 201 -2.91 -4.97 7.36
C ALA A 201 -3.83 -3.87 6.82
N ASN A 202 -3.69 -3.54 5.53
CA ASN A 202 -4.52 -2.55 4.85
C ASN A 202 -5.08 -3.17 3.57
N CYS A 203 -6.34 -2.91 3.28
CA CYS A 203 -6.97 -3.25 2.01
C CYS A 203 -7.51 -1.99 1.35
N VAL A 204 -7.22 -1.80 0.06
CA VAL A 204 -7.64 -0.63 -0.71
C VAL A 204 -8.23 -1.05 -2.06
N PRO A 205 -9.16 -0.26 -2.64
CA PRO A 205 -9.63 -0.50 -4.00
C PRO A 205 -8.47 -0.49 -5.01
N PRO A 206 -8.62 -1.15 -6.17
CA PRO A 206 -7.60 -1.14 -7.20
C PRO A 206 -7.33 0.29 -7.71
N GLY A 207 -6.06 0.61 -7.95
CA GLY A 207 -5.62 1.94 -8.38
C GLY A 207 -5.37 2.94 -7.24
N VAL A 208 -5.56 2.53 -5.99
CA VAL A 208 -5.15 3.30 -4.80
C VAL A 208 -3.78 2.83 -4.33
N ASP A 209 -2.92 3.77 -3.95
CA ASP A 209 -1.60 3.45 -3.38
C ASP A 209 -1.76 2.66 -2.09
N LEU A 210 -1.09 1.50 -2.05
CA LEU A 210 -1.18 0.56 -0.94
C LEU A 210 0.12 0.57 -0.16
N PHE A 211 0.02 0.88 1.13
CA PHE A 211 1.15 0.87 2.03
C PHE A 211 0.75 0.37 3.42
N ALA A 212 1.74 -0.08 4.18
CA ALA A 212 1.60 -0.43 5.59
C ALA A 212 2.72 0.21 6.39
N ASP A 213 2.36 0.78 7.54
CA ASP A 213 3.30 1.39 8.47
C ASP A 213 3.46 0.51 9.70
N MET A 214 4.70 0.42 10.18
CA MET A 214 5.04 -0.21 11.43
C MET A 214 5.75 0.81 12.33
N ALA A 215 5.17 1.08 13.49
CA ALA A 215 5.80 1.89 14.52
C ALA A 215 6.64 0.99 15.45
N LEU A 216 7.91 1.34 15.64
CA LEU A 216 8.80 0.61 16.53
C LEU A 216 8.66 1.14 17.94
N PHE A 217 7.90 0.45 18.80
CA PHE A 217 7.67 0.88 20.18
C PHE A 217 8.82 0.53 21.14
N SER A 218 9.72 -0.38 20.75
CA SER A 218 10.94 -0.70 21.50
C SER A 218 12.09 -0.96 20.53
N GLU A 219 13.34 -0.92 21.01
CA GLU A 219 14.55 -1.12 20.20
C GLU A 219 14.67 -2.53 19.57
N SER A 220 13.66 -3.39 19.74
CA SER A 220 13.67 -4.74 19.20
C SER A 220 13.30 -4.74 17.71
N VAL A 221 14.31 -4.77 16.85
CA VAL A 221 14.19 -5.39 15.54
C VAL A 221 15.32 -6.42 15.42
N ALA A 222 15.07 -7.52 14.71
CA ALA A 222 15.89 -8.73 14.58
C ALA A 222 17.38 -8.58 14.94
N GLU A 223 17.91 -9.52 15.76
CA GLU A 223 19.28 -9.57 16.35
C GLU A 223 20.44 -9.20 15.39
N ASN A 224 20.23 -9.25 14.08
CA ASN A 224 21.24 -9.04 13.05
C ASN A 224 21.14 -7.71 12.30
N SER A 225 20.29 -6.79 12.75
CA SER A 225 20.06 -5.51 12.06
C SER A 225 20.39 -4.32 12.96
N GLU A 226 20.92 -3.23 12.38
CA GLU A 226 21.30 -2.04 13.15
C GLU A 226 20.07 -1.48 13.88
N PRO A 227 20.08 -1.37 15.22
CA PRO A 227 18.89 -1.03 15.98
C PRO A 227 18.36 0.34 15.56
N LEU A 228 17.04 0.43 15.39
CA LEU A 228 16.36 1.70 15.13
C LEU A 228 15.89 2.29 16.46
N PRO A 229 15.96 3.62 16.64
CA PRO A 229 15.51 4.25 17.87
C PRO A 229 14.02 4.02 18.07
N ALA A 230 13.59 3.82 19.32
CA ALA A 230 12.19 3.71 19.67
C ALA A 230 11.41 4.95 19.18
N GLY A 231 10.24 4.73 18.60
CA GLY A 231 9.42 5.74 17.93
C GLY A 231 9.68 5.89 16.42
N SER A 232 10.62 5.14 15.84
CA SER A 232 10.82 5.12 14.39
C SER A 232 9.64 4.47 13.68
N ILE A 233 9.37 4.90 12.44
CA ILE A 233 8.34 4.33 11.58
C ILE A 233 9.00 3.69 10.36
N ILE A 234 8.67 2.44 10.08
CA ILE A 234 9.02 1.78 8.83
C ILE A 234 7.76 1.71 7.97
N ARG A 235 7.83 2.27 6.77
CA ARG A 235 6.74 2.30 5.79
C ARG A 235 7.09 1.39 4.63
N PHE A 236 6.18 0.47 4.32
CA PHE A 236 6.29 -0.46 3.23
C PHE A 236 5.29 -0.05 2.14
N HIS A 237 5.80 0.41 1.00
CA HIS A 237 5.02 0.81 -0.17
C HIS A 237 4.95 -0.32 -1.18
N TYR A 238 3.74 -0.84 -1.43
CA TYR A 238 3.52 -1.85 -2.44
C TYR A 238 3.46 -1.23 -3.84
N LEU A 239 4.28 -1.74 -4.76
CA LEU A 239 4.38 -1.28 -6.14
C LEU A 239 4.26 -2.46 -7.10
N ALA A 240 3.17 -3.22 -7.02
CA ALA A 240 2.84 -4.37 -7.87
C ALA A 240 3.87 -5.53 -7.83
N ASP A 241 5.05 -5.33 -8.41
CA ASP A 241 6.11 -6.33 -8.51
C ASP A 241 7.23 -6.16 -7.46
N ARG A 242 7.15 -5.13 -6.61
CA ARG A 242 8.13 -4.89 -5.55
C ARG A 242 7.51 -4.16 -4.35
N VAL A 243 8.24 -4.15 -3.24
CA VAL A 243 7.92 -3.33 -2.07
C VAL A 243 9.08 -2.39 -1.78
N ASP A 244 8.83 -1.09 -1.80
CA ASP A 244 9.79 -0.07 -1.44
C ASP A 244 9.65 0.24 0.07
N VAL A 245 10.76 0.22 0.79
CA VAL A 245 10.81 0.42 2.25
C VAL A 245 11.39 1.81 2.53
N HIS A 246 10.70 2.57 3.37
CA HIS A 246 11.15 3.88 3.85
C HIS A 246 11.20 3.88 5.37
N VAL A 247 12.32 4.32 5.93
CA VAL A 247 12.57 4.40 7.37
C VAL A 247 12.57 5.86 7.80
N TYR A 248 11.65 6.20 8.70
CA TYR A 248 11.55 7.50 9.33
C TYR A 248 12.05 7.38 10.77
N PRO A 249 13.31 7.75 11.07
CA PRO A 249 13.83 7.65 12.42
C PRO A 249 13.06 8.58 13.37
N ALA A 250 12.88 8.16 14.62
CA ALA A 250 12.33 9.03 15.64
C ALA A 250 13.17 10.32 15.76
N SER A 251 12.51 11.47 15.92
CA SER A 251 13.22 12.69 16.30
C SER A 251 13.82 12.49 17.68
N HIS A 252 15.15 12.58 17.80
CA HIS A 252 15.81 12.62 19.11
C HIS A 252 15.17 13.74 19.94
N THR A 253 14.53 13.35 21.04
CA THR A 253 14.14 14.29 22.08
C THR A 253 15.34 14.39 23.00
N ASP A 254 16.18 15.41 22.78
CA ASP A 254 17.29 15.76 23.67
C ASP A 254 16.79 16.22 25.05
#